data_AF-A0A935PP14-F1
#
_entry.id   AF-A0A935PP14-F1
#
_cell.length_a   1.000
_cell.length_b   1.000
_cell.length_c   1.000
_cell.angle_alpha   90.00
_cell.angle_beta   90.00
_cell.angle_gamma   90.00
#
_symmetry.space_group_name_H-M   'P 1'
#
loop_
_entity.id
_entity.type
_entity.pdbx_description
1 polymer ?
#
loop_
_entity_poly.entity_id
_entity_poly.type
_entity_poly.pdbx_seq_one_letter_code
_entity_poly.pdbx_strand_id
1 'polypeptide(L)'
;MEYADRLFRALWKELGGAFRGTTRVSFAPGGRTIAQHRSRLLGEMVRDVNKRSDNPVTRMLYLTLGTSDLLPPGGTTAERAERMVRDWLKEKGIDDAGLVLDNGSGLSRKERIRPATLAAVLREARASPWFPEYLSALPIAGVDGGVRKRLDKSPAARKSRLKTGTLRDTSALAGYVVDSGGTPLVFVAMINHPKATGSVARPILDELVDHVARLESAR
;
A
#
# COMPACT_ATOMS: atom_id res chain seq x y z
N MET A 1 7.18 15.02 17.81
CA MET A 1 6.38 15.75 18.81
C MET A 1 6.72 17.23 18.85
N GLU A 2 8.00 17.60 18.93
CA GLU A 2 8.44 19.01 18.90
C GLU A 2 7.96 19.76 17.66
N TYR A 3 7.92 19.11 16.49
CA TYR A 3 7.35 19.69 15.27
C TYR A 3 5.86 20.00 15.39
N ALA A 4 5.04 19.04 15.84
CA ALA A 4 3.59 19.20 15.97
C ALA A 4 3.23 20.28 16.99
N ASP A 5 3.94 20.33 18.12
CA ASP A 5 3.77 21.38 19.13
C ASP A 5 4.09 22.77 18.56
N ARG A 6 5.25 22.92 17.91
CA ARG A 6 5.66 24.20 17.31
C ARG A 6 4.68 24.66 16.23
N LEU A 7 4.25 23.75 15.35
CA LEU A 7 3.27 24.06 14.31
C LEU A 7 1.93 24.49 14.91
N PHE A 8 1.43 23.75 15.89
CA PHE A 8 0.17 24.08 16.55
C PHE A 8 0.22 25.45 17.24
N ARG A 9 1.31 25.75 17.97
CA ARG A 9 1.50 27.05 18.62
C ARG A 9 1.60 28.21 17.63
N ALA A 10 2.26 28.00 16.49
CA ALA A 10 2.36 29.00 15.44
C ALA A 10 0.97 29.32 14.87
N LEU A 11 0.21 28.30 14.46
CA LEU A 11 -1.15 28.47 13.91
C LEU A 11 -2.11 29.06 14.95
N TRP A 12 -2.03 28.64 16.22
CA TRP A 12 -2.88 29.19 17.28
C TRP A 12 -2.59 30.67 17.53
N LYS A 13 -1.32 31.08 17.48
CA LYS A 13 -0.92 32.49 17.62
C LYS A 13 -1.44 33.35 16.47
N GLU A 14 -1.41 32.84 15.24
CA GLU A 14 -1.99 33.54 14.07
C GLU A 14 -3.50 33.77 14.22
N LEU A 15 -4.20 32.85 14.89
CA LEU A 15 -5.62 32.98 15.22
C LEU A 15 -5.90 33.89 16.45
N GLY A 16 -4.89 34.58 16.98
CA GLY A 16 -5.00 35.47 18.14
C GLY A 16 -4.95 34.77 19.50
N GLY A 17 -4.67 33.46 19.51
CA GLY A 17 -4.57 32.66 20.72
C GLY A 17 -3.20 32.75 21.41
N ALA A 18 -3.16 32.48 22.71
CA ALA A 18 -1.92 32.37 23.48
C ALA A 18 -1.88 31.08 24.32
N PHE A 19 -0.76 30.36 24.28
CA PHE A 19 -0.49 29.22 25.16
C PHE A 19 0.67 29.55 26.10
N ARG A 20 0.44 29.47 27.41
CA ARG A 20 1.48 29.55 28.44
C ARG A 20 1.89 28.13 28.88
N GLY A 21 3.13 27.97 29.32
CA GLY A 21 3.65 26.69 29.82
C GLY A 21 4.20 25.74 28.75
N THR A 22 4.65 24.56 29.20
CA THR A 22 5.32 23.54 28.37
C THR A 22 4.38 22.43 27.94
N THR A 23 4.55 21.96 26.70
CA THR A 23 3.79 20.83 26.15
C THR A 23 4.35 19.52 26.66
N ARG A 24 3.46 18.60 27.06
CA ARG A 24 3.81 17.27 27.59
C ARG A 24 2.99 16.22 26.86
N VAL A 25 3.59 15.06 26.60
CA VAL A 25 2.86 13.90 26.08
C VAL A 25 2.18 13.22 27.26
N SER A 26 0.86 13.24 27.31
CA SER A 26 0.08 12.62 28.37
C SER A 26 -1.31 12.26 27.87
N PHE A 27 -1.91 11.24 28.47
CA PHE A 27 -3.33 10.98 28.33
C PHE A 27 -4.08 12.01 29.18
N ALA A 28 -5.18 12.58 28.68
CA ALA A 28 -5.98 13.58 29.39
C ALA A 28 -7.32 12.98 29.84
N PRO A 29 -7.34 12.06 30.84
CA PRO A 29 -8.57 11.49 31.35
C PRO A 29 -9.41 12.59 32.00
N GLY A 30 -10.69 12.69 31.61
CA GLY A 30 -11.61 13.74 32.08
C GLY A 30 -11.46 15.09 31.38
N GLY A 31 -10.61 15.21 30.36
CA GLY A 31 -10.52 16.41 29.53
C GLY A 31 -11.81 16.65 28.72
N ARG A 32 -12.26 17.90 28.64
CA ARG A 32 -13.36 18.30 27.74
C ARG A 32 -12.84 18.45 26.32
N THR A 33 -13.44 17.75 25.36
CA THR A 33 -13.14 17.93 23.93
C THR A 33 -13.52 19.34 23.48
N ILE A 34 -12.53 20.13 23.07
CA ILE A 34 -12.73 21.51 22.57
C ILE A 34 -12.72 21.59 21.04
N ALA A 35 -12.08 20.64 20.36
CA ALA A 35 -12.02 20.54 18.91
C ALA A 35 -11.78 19.09 18.51
N GLN A 36 -12.36 18.69 17.39
CA GLN A 36 -12.11 17.39 16.76
C GLN A 36 -11.91 17.61 15.26
N HIS A 37 -10.88 16.97 14.70
CA HIS A 37 -10.68 16.89 13.27
C HIS A 37 -10.87 15.43 12.83
N ARG A 38 -11.61 15.23 11.74
CA ARG A 38 -11.76 13.93 11.10
C ARG A 38 -10.95 13.95 9.81
N SER A 39 -10.13 12.92 9.62
CA SER A 39 -9.38 12.74 8.38
C SER A 39 -10.30 12.50 7.19
N ARG A 40 -9.71 12.52 6.00
CA ARG A 40 -10.31 11.98 4.78
C ARG A 40 -10.71 10.52 4.93
N LEU A 41 -11.55 10.04 4.01
CA LEU A 41 -11.97 8.64 3.97
C LEU A 41 -10.79 7.73 3.64
N LEU A 42 -10.84 6.48 4.12
CA LEU A 42 -9.78 5.50 3.90
C LEU A 42 -9.50 5.26 2.41
N GLY A 43 -10.53 5.18 1.57
CA GLY A 43 -10.37 5.02 0.13
C GLY A 43 -9.54 6.14 -0.52
N GLU A 44 -9.70 7.39 -0.07
CA GLU A 44 -8.90 8.52 -0.56
C GLU A 44 -7.44 8.43 -0.11
N MET A 45 -7.21 8.02 1.14
CA MET A 45 -5.86 7.80 1.67
C MET A 45 -5.15 6.66 0.93
N VAL A 46 -5.83 5.52 0.72
CA VAL A 46 -5.29 4.37 -0.02
C VAL A 46 -5.00 4.73 -1.47
N ARG A 47 -5.83 5.56 -2.12
CA ARG A 47 -5.56 6.09 -3.46
C ARG A 47 -4.23 6.85 -3.50
N ASP A 48 -4.03 7.82 -2.62
CA ASP A 48 -2.78 8.58 -2.61
C ASP A 48 -1.57 7.71 -2.32
N VAL A 49 -1.70 6.80 -1.35
CA VAL A 49 -0.66 5.83 -0.99
C VAL A 49 -0.25 4.98 -2.19
N ASN A 50 -1.21 4.39 -2.91
CA ASN A 50 -0.90 3.50 -4.03
C ASN A 50 -0.40 4.25 -5.26
N LYS A 51 -0.99 5.41 -5.59
CA LYS A 51 -0.59 6.22 -6.75
C LYS A 51 0.80 6.82 -6.58
N ARG A 52 1.14 7.29 -5.38
CA ARG A 52 2.43 7.93 -5.09
C ARG A 52 3.48 6.98 -4.53
N SER A 53 3.08 5.79 -4.07
CA SER A 53 3.93 4.85 -3.35
C SER A 53 4.52 5.47 -2.07
N ASP A 54 3.67 6.10 -1.26
CA ASP A 54 4.06 6.86 -0.07
C ASP A 54 4.37 5.93 1.12
N ASN A 55 5.65 5.72 1.41
CA ASN A 55 6.08 4.79 2.47
C ASN A 55 5.69 5.26 3.87
N PRO A 56 5.90 6.54 4.28
CA PRO A 56 5.46 7.02 5.58
C PRO A 56 3.97 6.80 5.85
N VAL A 57 3.10 7.16 4.89
CA VAL A 57 1.65 6.99 5.06
C VAL A 57 1.28 5.50 5.07
N THR A 58 1.91 4.66 4.24
CA THR A 58 1.71 3.21 4.28
C THR A 58 2.03 2.63 5.67
N ARG A 59 3.15 3.03 6.27
CA ARG A 59 3.52 2.58 7.63
C ARG A 59 2.50 3.03 8.67
N MET A 60 1.98 4.25 8.58
CA MET A 60 0.95 4.73 9.52
C MET A 60 -0.37 3.93 9.36
N LEU A 61 -0.80 3.66 8.13
CA LEU A 61 -1.97 2.81 7.89
C LEU A 61 -1.78 1.39 8.44
N TYR A 62 -0.60 0.81 8.22
CA TYR A 62 -0.24 -0.49 8.79
C TYR A 62 -0.30 -0.47 10.32
N LEU A 63 0.35 0.49 10.97
CA LEU A 63 0.34 0.60 12.44
C LEU A 63 -1.07 0.84 13.00
N THR A 64 -1.98 1.48 12.25
CA THR A 64 -3.38 1.66 12.66
C THR A 64 -4.11 0.32 12.81
N LEU A 65 -3.73 -0.71 12.03
CA LEU A 65 -4.27 -2.08 12.25
C LEU A 65 -3.94 -2.59 13.66
N GLY A 66 -2.75 -2.26 14.14
CA GLY A 66 -2.25 -2.62 15.46
C GLY A 66 -2.82 -1.77 16.60
N THR A 67 -3.68 -0.80 16.32
CA THR A 67 -4.44 -0.05 17.35
C THR A 67 -5.88 -0.55 17.48
N SER A 68 -6.29 -1.55 16.70
CA SER A 68 -7.64 -2.12 16.76
C SER A 68 -7.93 -2.75 18.11
N ASP A 69 -9.13 -2.51 18.64
CA ASP A 69 -9.64 -3.13 19.86
C ASP A 69 -10.04 -4.59 19.66
N LEU A 70 -10.10 -5.06 18.40
CA LEU A 70 -10.34 -6.47 18.06
C LEU A 70 -9.17 -7.38 18.45
N LEU A 71 -7.98 -6.82 18.64
CA LEU A 71 -6.79 -7.59 18.99
C LEU A 71 -6.63 -7.65 20.51
N PRO A 72 -6.22 -8.80 21.07
CA PRO A 72 -5.89 -8.88 22.48
C PRO A 72 -4.80 -7.86 22.86
N PRO A 73 -4.79 -7.41 24.12
CA PRO A 73 -3.75 -6.52 24.62
C PRO A 73 -2.39 -7.23 24.61
N GLY A 74 -1.32 -6.44 24.49
CA GLY A 74 0.07 -6.93 24.52
C GLY A 74 0.81 -6.82 23.18
N GLY A 75 2.14 -6.78 23.28
CA GLY A 75 3.03 -6.51 22.14
C GLY A 75 3.07 -5.05 21.73
N THR A 76 4.04 -4.72 20.87
CA THR A 76 4.15 -3.42 20.21
C THR A 76 3.02 -3.24 19.19
N THR A 77 2.71 -1.99 18.83
CA THR A 77 1.74 -1.67 17.76
C THR A 77 2.09 -2.37 16.44
N ALA A 78 3.38 -2.52 16.13
CA ALA A 78 3.83 -3.19 14.91
C ALA A 78 3.56 -4.71 14.94
N GLU A 79 3.84 -5.37 16.07
CA GLU A 79 3.56 -6.81 16.25
C GLU A 79 2.05 -7.09 16.21
N ARG A 80 1.24 -6.18 16.79
CA ARG A 80 -0.22 -6.26 16.73
C ARG A 80 -0.72 -6.09 15.28
N ALA A 81 -0.17 -5.14 14.54
CA ALA A 81 -0.52 -4.94 13.13
C ALA A 81 -0.15 -6.17 12.28
N GLU A 82 1.00 -6.78 12.52
CA GLU A 82 1.40 -8.03 11.84
C GLU A 82 0.40 -9.14 12.12
N ARG A 83 0.02 -9.32 13.40
CA ARG A 83 -0.98 -10.30 13.82
C ARG A 83 -2.30 -10.12 13.07
N MET A 84 -2.82 -8.89 12.98
CA MET A 84 -4.03 -8.60 12.23
C MET A 84 -3.95 -9.04 10.76
N VAL A 85 -2.81 -8.78 10.10
CA VAL A 85 -2.62 -9.21 8.71
C VAL A 85 -2.59 -10.73 8.59
N ARG A 86 -1.89 -11.42 9.49
CA ARG A 86 -1.80 -12.89 9.48
C ARG A 86 -3.14 -13.55 9.80
N ASP A 87 -3.88 -13.02 10.78
CA ASP A 87 -5.22 -13.50 11.12
C ASP A 87 -6.17 -13.34 9.93
N TRP A 88 -6.11 -12.21 9.23
CA TRP A 88 -6.88 -12.00 8.01
C TRP A 88 -6.48 -12.96 6.88
N LEU A 89 -5.17 -13.19 6.65
CA LEU A 89 -4.72 -14.17 5.66
C LEU A 89 -5.23 -15.58 5.98
N LYS A 90 -5.15 -15.98 7.24
CA LYS A 90 -5.66 -17.27 7.72
C LYS A 90 -7.17 -17.38 7.57
N GLU A 91 -7.93 -16.33 7.89
CA GLU A 91 -9.38 -16.26 7.69
C GLU A 91 -9.76 -16.49 6.22
N LYS A 92 -8.95 -15.95 5.28
CA LYS A 92 -9.14 -16.15 3.84
C LYS A 92 -8.54 -17.45 3.29
N GLY A 93 -7.96 -18.29 4.15
CA GLY A 93 -7.31 -19.53 3.74
C GLY A 93 -6.07 -19.30 2.86
N ILE A 94 -5.42 -18.14 2.97
CA ILE A 94 -4.21 -17.82 2.22
C ILE A 94 -2.98 -18.32 2.99
N ASP A 95 -2.15 -19.14 2.34
CA ASP A 95 -0.84 -19.55 2.87
C ASP A 95 0.11 -18.35 3.00
N ASP A 96 0.48 -18.03 4.23
CA ASP A 96 1.42 -16.98 4.60
C ASP A 96 2.84 -17.52 4.90
N ALA A 97 3.13 -18.78 4.56
CA ALA A 97 4.45 -19.37 4.73
C ALA A 97 5.54 -18.54 4.03
N GLY A 98 6.54 -18.12 4.81
CA GLY A 98 7.64 -17.29 4.34
C GLY A 98 7.31 -15.80 4.18
N LEU A 99 6.11 -15.36 4.59
CA LEU A 99 5.78 -13.95 4.74
C LEU A 99 6.60 -13.35 5.89
N VAL A 100 7.33 -12.28 5.60
CA VAL A 100 8.02 -11.45 6.59
C VAL A 100 7.51 -10.02 6.42
N LEU A 101 6.80 -9.51 7.43
CA LEU A 101 6.32 -8.13 7.51
C LEU A 101 7.14 -7.39 8.57
N ASP A 102 7.69 -6.23 8.21
CA ASP A 102 8.54 -5.44 9.14
C ASP A 102 7.95 -4.05 9.35
N ASN A 103 7.71 -3.31 8.26
CA ASN A 103 7.23 -1.93 8.34
C ASN A 103 5.93 -1.67 7.57
N GLY A 104 5.46 -2.64 6.79
CA GLY A 104 4.21 -2.57 6.03
C GLY A 104 4.31 -1.79 4.71
N SER A 105 5.44 -1.11 4.45
CA SER A 105 5.64 -0.28 3.24
C SER A 105 6.44 -0.95 2.13
N GLY A 106 7.14 -2.05 2.41
CA GLY A 106 8.04 -2.68 1.43
C GLY A 106 9.44 -2.08 1.39
N LEU A 107 9.75 -1.12 2.28
CA LEU A 107 11.07 -0.47 2.33
C LEU A 107 12.12 -1.32 3.08
N SER A 108 11.69 -2.32 3.86
CA SER A 108 12.64 -3.14 4.60
C SER A 108 13.28 -4.17 3.68
N ARG A 109 14.61 -4.30 3.77
CA ARG A 109 15.34 -5.38 3.08
C ARG A 109 15.08 -6.77 3.66
N LYS A 110 14.38 -6.85 4.81
CA LYS A 110 13.98 -8.11 5.44
C LYS A 110 12.61 -8.60 4.96
N GLU A 111 11.78 -7.72 4.40
CA GLU A 111 10.42 -8.08 3.98
C GLU A 111 10.44 -9.14 2.87
N ARG A 112 9.56 -10.12 2.98
CA ARG A 112 9.45 -11.24 2.05
C ARG A 112 7.99 -11.56 1.83
N ILE A 113 7.61 -11.84 0.59
CA ILE A 113 6.30 -12.38 0.23
C ILE A 113 6.48 -13.22 -1.03
N ARG A 114 5.78 -14.36 -1.09
CA ARG A 114 5.78 -15.20 -2.30
C ARG A 114 4.85 -14.58 -3.36
N PRO A 115 5.18 -14.66 -4.65
CA PRO A 115 4.27 -14.21 -5.72
C PRO A 115 2.87 -14.84 -5.61
N ALA A 116 2.80 -16.13 -5.27
CA ALA A 116 1.53 -16.84 -5.08
C ALA A 116 0.68 -16.28 -3.92
N THR A 117 1.29 -15.98 -2.77
CA THR A 117 0.61 -15.34 -1.63
C THR A 117 0.06 -13.96 -2.03
N LEU A 118 0.86 -13.13 -2.71
CA LEU A 118 0.39 -11.81 -3.18
C LEU A 118 -0.72 -11.94 -4.24
N ALA A 119 -0.63 -12.92 -5.13
CA ALA A 119 -1.68 -13.19 -6.11
C ALA A 119 -2.99 -13.63 -5.43
N ALA A 120 -2.92 -14.44 -4.38
CA ALA A 120 -4.08 -14.81 -3.57
C ALA A 120 -4.72 -13.59 -2.89
N VAL A 121 -3.90 -12.69 -2.31
CA VAL A 121 -4.39 -11.41 -1.76
C VAL A 121 -5.11 -10.57 -2.82
N LEU A 122 -4.57 -10.48 -4.04
CA LEU A 122 -5.21 -9.75 -5.15
C LEU A 122 -6.51 -10.42 -5.63
N ARG A 123 -6.62 -11.75 -5.54
CA ARG A 123 -7.86 -12.48 -5.82
C ARG A 123 -8.93 -12.16 -4.78
N GLU A 124 -8.59 -12.19 -3.50
CA GLU A 124 -9.49 -11.82 -2.41
C GLU A 124 -9.92 -10.34 -2.51
N ALA A 125 -8.99 -9.45 -2.85
CA ALA A 125 -9.31 -8.04 -3.08
C ALA A 125 -10.32 -7.85 -4.21
N ARG A 126 -10.26 -8.69 -5.26
CA ARG A 126 -11.21 -8.66 -6.38
C ARG A 126 -12.60 -9.19 -6.02
N ALA A 127 -12.69 -10.16 -5.12
CA ALA A 127 -13.96 -10.67 -4.61
C ALA A 127 -14.60 -9.76 -3.54
N SER A 128 -13.85 -8.78 -3.04
CA SER A 128 -14.28 -7.87 -1.97
C SER A 128 -15.31 -6.83 -2.44
N PRO A 129 -16.28 -6.42 -1.59
CA PRO A 129 -17.14 -5.28 -1.88
C PRO A 129 -16.37 -3.96 -2.04
N TRP A 130 -15.14 -3.86 -1.51
CA TRP A 130 -14.27 -2.68 -1.62
C TRP A 130 -13.39 -2.67 -2.87
N PHE A 131 -13.61 -3.62 -3.78
CA PHE A 131 -12.81 -3.75 -5.01
C PHE A 131 -12.80 -2.47 -5.87
N PRO A 132 -13.92 -1.74 -6.08
CA PRO A 132 -13.90 -0.52 -6.88
C PRO A 132 -12.94 0.54 -6.33
N GLU A 133 -12.96 0.78 -5.01
CA GLU A 133 -12.05 1.71 -4.33
C GLU A 133 -10.60 1.24 -4.47
N TYR A 134 -10.35 -0.05 -4.19
CA TYR A 134 -9.02 -0.64 -4.29
C TYR A 134 -8.44 -0.56 -5.71
N LEU A 135 -9.23 -0.94 -6.72
CA LEU A 135 -8.84 -0.90 -8.12
C LEU A 135 -8.58 0.53 -8.59
N SER A 136 -9.38 1.50 -8.14
CA SER A 136 -9.19 2.92 -8.45
C SER A 136 -7.89 3.49 -7.86
N ALA A 137 -7.46 2.93 -6.72
CA ALA A 137 -6.23 3.32 -6.05
C ALA A 137 -4.97 2.83 -6.79
N LEU A 138 -5.05 1.72 -7.52
CA LEU A 138 -3.90 1.19 -8.27
C LEU A 138 -3.53 2.09 -9.47
N PRO A 139 -2.23 2.35 -9.70
CA PRO A 139 -1.78 3.09 -10.88
C PRO A 139 -2.25 2.49 -12.21
N ILE A 140 -2.55 3.34 -13.18
CA ILE A 140 -2.99 2.97 -14.53
C ILE A 140 -1.80 2.96 -15.46
N ALA A 141 -1.59 1.83 -16.16
CA ALA A 141 -0.53 1.71 -17.16
C ALA A 141 -0.61 2.84 -18.21
N GLY A 142 0.48 3.58 -18.38
CA GLY A 142 0.58 4.68 -19.34
C GLY A 142 -0.16 5.97 -18.98
N VAL A 143 -0.65 6.12 -17.74
CA VAL A 143 -1.41 7.33 -17.34
C VAL A 143 -0.90 7.94 -16.03
N ASP A 144 -0.75 7.15 -14.97
CA ASP A 144 -0.40 7.68 -13.65
C ASP A 144 0.50 6.76 -12.80
N GLY A 145 0.94 7.29 -11.66
CA GLY A 145 1.81 6.61 -10.70
C GLY A 145 3.12 6.05 -11.29
N GLY A 146 3.62 4.97 -10.70
CA GLY A 146 4.88 4.34 -11.08
C GLY A 146 4.91 3.68 -12.47
N VAL A 147 3.77 3.64 -13.17
CA VAL A 147 3.63 3.11 -14.54
C VAL A 147 3.17 4.17 -15.54
N ARG A 148 3.20 5.46 -15.19
CA ARG A 148 2.77 6.57 -16.05
C ARG A 148 3.45 6.63 -17.42
N LYS A 149 4.74 6.30 -17.49
CA LYS A 149 5.55 6.37 -18.72
C LYS A 149 5.95 4.96 -19.21
N ARG A 150 5.17 3.94 -18.82
CA ARG A 150 5.46 2.53 -19.08
C ARG A 150 4.26 1.92 -19.80
N LEU A 151 4.54 0.97 -20.68
CA LEU A 151 3.51 0.21 -21.42
C LEU A 151 2.63 1.05 -22.35
N ASP A 152 3.03 2.27 -22.74
CA ASP A 152 2.20 3.17 -23.58
C ASP A 152 1.81 2.57 -24.94
N LYS A 153 2.66 1.69 -25.49
CA LYS A 153 2.44 0.98 -26.76
C LYS A 153 1.88 -0.45 -26.58
N SER A 154 1.67 -0.87 -25.34
CA SER A 154 1.15 -2.19 -25.01
C SER A 154 -0.39 -2.21 -25.10
N PRO A 155 -1.02 -3.34 -25.44
CA PRO A 155 -2.47 -3.51 -25.24
C PRO A 155 -2.92 -3.29 -23.78
N ALA A 156 -2.00 -3.40 -22.81
CA ALA A 156 -2.24 -3.11 -21.41
C ALA A 156 -2.48 -1.61 -21.12
N ALA A 157 -2.06 -0.70 -22.01
CA ALA A 157 -2.15 0.74 -21.80
C ALA A 157 -3.59 1.17 -21.49
N ARG A 158 -3.76 2.01 -20.47
CA ARG A 158 -5.04 2.57 -20.00
C ARG A 158 -6.06 1.56 -19.46
N LYS A 159 -5.87 0.26 -19.69
CA LYS A 159 -6.74 -0.84 -19.24
C LYS A 159 -6.23 -1.49 -17.96
N SER A 160 -4.93 -1.75 -17.88
CA SER A 160 -4.30 -2.47 -16.78
C SER A 160 -3.99 -1.55 -15.58
N ARG A 161 -4.04 -2.12 -14.38
CA ARG A 161 -3.87 -1.44 -13.10
C ARG A 161 -2.77 -2.14 -12.29
N LEU A 162 -1.63 -1.48 -12.07
CA LEU A 162 -0.41 -2.11 -11.57
C LEU A 162 0.29 -1.27 -10.50
N LYS A 163 0.63 -1.88 -9.37
CA LYS A 163 1.52 -1.31 -8.37
C LYS A 163 2.97 -1.70 -8.67
N THR A 164 3.87 -0.73 -8.54
CA THR A 164 5.31 -0.93 -8.66
C THR A 164 5.98 -1.18 -7.31
N GLY A 165 7.01 -2.02 -7.29
CA GLY A 165 8.02 -2.09 -6.24
C GLY A 165 9.41 -1.90 -6.83
N THR A 166 10.25 -1.07 -6.23
CA THR A 166 11.65 -0.91 -6.66
C THR A 166 12.53 -0.62 -5.45
N LEU A 167 13.55 -1.45 -5.25
CA LEU A 167 14.70 -1.22 -4.39
C LEU A 167 15.98 -1.35 -5.24
N ARG A 168 17.16 -1.34 -4.61
CA ARG A 168 18.46 -1.38 -5.32
C ARG A 168 18.63 -2.62 -6.22
N ASP A 169 18.17 -3.76 -5.72
CA ASP A 169 18.41 -5.13 -6.17
C ASP A 169 17.09 -5.92 -6.34
N THR A 170 15.97 -5.20 -6.35
CA THR A 170 14.63 -5.77 -6.47
C THR A 170 13.75 -4.87 -7.33
N SER A 171 13.02 -5.47 -8.27
CA SER A 171 11.94 -4.81 -9.00
C SER A 171 10.74 -5.73 -9.09
N ALA A 172 9.55 -5.17 -8.93
CA ALA A 172 8.30 -5.92 -8.95
C ALA A 172 7.15 -5.13 -9.60
N LEU A 173 6.22 -5.88 -10.16
CA LEU A 173 4.92 -5.41 -10.62
C LEU A 173 3.84 -6.37 -10.10
N ALA A 174 2.76 -5.82 -9.56
CA ALA A 174 1.61 -6.61 -9.12
C ALA A 174 0.31 -5.83 -9.35
N GLY A 175 -0.76 -6.53 -9.72
CA GLY A 175 -2.09 -5.93 -9.92
C GLY A 175 -2.93 -6.71 -10.91
N TYR A 176 -3.65 -5.99 -11.77
CA TYR A 176 -4.57 -6.57 -12.76
C TYR A 176 -4.16 -6.18 -14.17
N VAL A 177 -3.93 -7.17 -15.03
CA VAL A 177 -3.63 -6.99 -16.46
C VAL A 177 -4.83 -7.44 -17.26
N VAL A 178 -5.34 -6.58 -18.15
CA VAL A 178 -6.45 -6.93 -19.03
C VAL A 178 -5.88 -7.61 -20.27
N ASP A 179 -6.36 -8.82 -20.54
CA ASP A 179 -5.96 -9.60 -21.71
C ASP A 179 -6.63 -9.11 -23.02
N SER A 180 -6.35 -9.77 -24.13
CA SER A 180 -6.87 -9.38 -25.45
C SER A 180 -8.40 -9.55 -25.56
N GLY A 181 -8.98 -10.47 -24.79
CA GLY A 181 -10.42 -10.72 -24.69
C GLY A 181 -11.16 -9.77 -23.74
N GLY A 182 -10.44 -8.89 -23.03
CA GLY A 182 -11.02 -7.95 -22.07
C GLY A 182 -11.15 -8.51 -20.65
N THR A 183 -10.62 -9.69 -20.38
CA THR A 183 -10.65 -10.33 -19.06
C THR A 183 -9.50 -9.77 -18.21
N PRO A 184 -9.79 -9.17 -17.03
CA PRO A 184 -8.71 -8.81 -16.11
C PRO A 184 -8.15 -10.07 -15.44
N LEU A 185 -6.84 -10.21 -15.47
CA LEU A 185 -6.08 -11.29 -14.86
C LEU A 185 -5.27 -10.77 -13.68
N VAL A 186 -5.13 -11.57 -12.63
CA VAL A 186 -4.19 -11.25 -11.55
C VAL A 186 -2.77 -11.47 -12.05
N PHE A 187 -1.93 -10.44 -11.96
CA PHE A 187 -0.54 -10.48 -12.37
C PHE A 187 0.35 -10.17 -11.17
N VAL A 188 1.36 -11.01 -10.94
CA VAL A 188 2.42 -10.76 -9.96
C VAL A 188 3.74 -11.24 -10.52
N ALA A 189 4.72 -10.34 -10.63
CA ALA A 189 6.08 -10.66 -11.04
C ALA A 189 7.09 -9.91 -10.16
N MET A 190 8.09 -10.62 -9.69
CA MET A 190 9.13 -10.12 -8.78
C MET A 190 10.50 -10.62 -9.25
N ILE A 191 11.46 -9.71 -9.39
CA ILE A 191 12.84 -10.02 -9.76
C ILE A 191 13.73 -9.55 -8.60
N ASN A 192 14.42 -10.49 -7.96
CA ASN A 192 15.40 -10.23 -6.90
C ASN A 192 16.78 -10.69 -7.40
N HIS A 193 17.69 -9.75 -7.61
CA HIS A 193 19.06 -10.05 -8.03
C HIS A 193 19.94 -8.81 -7.85
N PRO A 194 21.24 -8.93 -7.54
CA PRO A 194 22.15 -7.78 -7.48
C PRO A 194 22.17 -6.92 -8.77
N LYS A 195 21.85 -7.52 -9.92
CA LYS A 195 21.72 -6.84 -11.23
C LYS A 195 20.29 -6.41 -11.60
N ALA A 196 19.30 -6.64 -10.74
CA ALA A 196 17.89 -6.25 -10.96
C ALA A 196 17.68 -4.74 -10.74
N THR A 197 18.55 -3.94 -11.32
CA THR A 197 18.42 -2.48 -11.35
C THR A 197 17.17 -2.09 -12.15
N GLY A 198 16.66 -0.89 -11.91
CA GLY A 198 15.46 -0.41 -12.60
C GLY A 198 15.58 -0.40 -14.13
N SER A 199 16.76 -0.16 -14.69
CA SER A 199 16.99 -0.17 -16.15
C SER A 199 16.99 -1.57 -16.76
N VAL A 200 17.33 -2.61 -15.99
CA VAL A 200 17.37 -3.99 -16.46
C VAL A 200 16.06 -4.71 -16.18
N ALA A 201 15.54 -4.60 -14.96
CA ALA A 201 14.40 -5.39 -14.52
C ALA A 201 13.05 -4.84 -15.01
N ARG A 202 12.90 -3.51 -15.16
CA ARG A 202 11.61 -2.92 -15.60
C ARG A 202 11.23 -3.32 -17.02
N PRO A 203 12.12 -3.29 -18.03
CA PRO A 203 11.78 -3.77 -19.37
C PRO A 203 11.33 -5.23 -19.39
N ILE A 204 11.97 -6.10 -18.60
CA ILE A 204 11.58 -7.51 -18.48
C ILE A 204 10.16 -7.64 -17.90
N LEU A 205 9.88 -6.91 -16.82
CA LEU A 205 8.54 -6.89 -16.21
C LEU A 205 7.48 -6.31 -17.15
N ASP A 206 7.83 -5.28 -17.92
CA ASP A 206 6.93 -4.66 -18.89
C ASP A 206 6.63 -5.63 -20.05
N GLU A 207 7.62 -6.40 -20.52
CA GLU A 207 7.43 -7.42 -21.54
C GLU A 207 6.52 -8.56 -21.06
N LEU A 208 6.66 -8.99 -19.80
CA LEU A 208 5.75 -9.98 -19.22
C LEU A 208 4.31 -9.46 -19.17
N VAL A 209 4.11 -8.18 -18.83
CA VAL A 209 2.78 -7.55 -18.86
C VAL A 209 2.24 -7.46 -20.30
N ASP A 210 3.08 -7.07 -21.26
CA ASP A 210 2.69 -6.98 -22.67
C ASP A 210 2.27 -8.34 -23.23
N HIS A 211 3.04 -9.38 -22.92
CA HIS A 211 2.73 -10.75 -23.29
C HIS A 211 1.37 -11.17 -22.73
N VAL A 212 1.13 -10.99 -21.42
CA VAL A 212 -0.15 -11.32 -20.78
C VAL A 212 -1.31 -10.53 -21.41
N ALA A 213 -1.10 -9.26 -21.74
CA ALA A 213 -2.12 -8.42 -22.37
C ALA A 213 -2.47 -8.84 -23.81
N ARG A 214 -1.60 -9.63 -24.47
CA ARG A 214 -1.83 -10.21 -25.79
C ARG A 214 -2.41 -11.61 -25.75
N LEU A 215 -2.36 -12.29 -24.61
CA LEU A 215 -2.99 -13.59 -24.46
C LEU A 215 -4.50 -13.47 -24.64
N GLU A 216 -5.12 -14.53 -25.14
CA GLU A 216 -6.56 -14.75 -25.03
C GLU A 216 -6.75 -15.80 -23.95
N SER A 217 -7.27 -15.41 -22.79
CA SER A 217 -7.51 -16.37 -21.71
C SER A 217 -8.67 -17.27 -22.10
N ALA A 218 -8.51 -18.58 -21.87
CA ALA A 218 -9.62 -19.52 -21.95
C ALA A 218 -10.73 -19.06 -20.99
N ARG A 219 -11.96 -18.97 -21.50
CA ARG A 219 -13.16 -18.63 -20.73
C ARG A 219 -13.50 -19.70 -19.71
#